data_AF-A0A3S4U191-F1
#
_entry.id   AF-A0A3S4U191-F1
#
_cell.length_a   1.000
_cell.length_b   1.000
_cell.length_c   1.000
_cell.angle_alpha   90.00
_cell.angle_beta   90.00
_cell.angle_gamma   90.00
#
_symmetry.space_group_name_H-M   'P 1'
#
loop_
_entity.id
_entity.type
_entity.pdbx_description
1 polymer ?
#
loop_
_entity_poly.entity_id
_entity_poly.type
_entity_poly.pdbx_seq_one_letter_code
_entity_poly.pdbx_strand_id
1 'polypeptide(L)' 'MLENVGLGVAMGNAPEEIKQAAKRVTATNNEDGLALILEEIFPE' A
#
# COMPACT_ATOMS: atom_id res chain seq x y z
N MET A 1 -4.59 -12.59 -0.54
CA MET A 1 -3.57 -12.12 0.43
C MET A 1 -3.94 -10.74 0.95
N LEU A 2 -4.01 -9.70 0.10
CA LEU A 2 -4.39 -8.33 0.52
C LEU A 2 -5.84 -8.21 1.03
N GLU A 3 -6.77 -8.98 0.46
CA GLU A 3 -8.18 -8.99 0.88
C GLU A 3 -8.40 -9.59 2.28
N ASN A 4 -7.48 -10.44 2.73
CA ASN A 4 -7.63 -11.23 3.96
C ASN A 4 -6.91 -10.63 5.17
N VAL A 5 -6.35 -9.42 5.05
CA VAL A 5 -5.65 -8.73 6.13
C VAL A 5 -6.42 -7.49 6.61
N GLY A 6 -6.06 -7.01 7.81
CA GLY A 6 -6.67 -5.81 8.41
C GLY A 6 -6.54 -4.58 7.49
N LEU A 7 -5.34 -4.34 6.98
CA LEU A 7 -5.06 -3.30 6.00
C LEU A 7 -4.12 -3.83 4.91
N GLY A 8 -4.68 -4.11 3.72
CA GLY A 8 -3.90 -4.44 2.53
C GLY A 8 -3.57 -3.17 1.76
N VAL A 9 -2.29 -2.96 1.45
CA VAL A 9 -1.81 -1.79 0.70
C VAL A 9 -1.09 -2.25 -0.57
N ALA A 10 -1.43 -1.66 -1.70
CA ALA A 10 -0.75 -1.87 -2.97
C ALA A 10 0.16 -0.68 -3.31
N MET A 11 1.28 -0.94 -3.98
CA MET A 11 2.16 0.11 -4.49
C MET A 11 1.54 0.80 -5.73
N GLY A 12 1.91 2.06 -5.98
CA GLY A 12 1.38 2.84 -7.10
C GLY A 12 1.69 2.25 -8.47
N ASN A 13 2.77 1.48 -8.58
CA ASN A 13 3.17 0.75 -9.79
C ASN A 13 2.73 -0.72 -9.80
N ALA A 14 1.88 -1.14 -8.87
CA ALA A 14 1.32 -2.49 -8.88
C ALA A 14 0.34 -2.69 -10.07
N PRO A 15 0.15 -3.93 -10.54
CA PRO A 15 -0.91 -4.27 -11.49
C PRO A 15 -2.30 -3.85 -10.98
N GLU A 16 -3.22 -3.58 -11.89
CA GLU A 16 -4.54 -3.06 -11.55
C GLU A 16 -5.33 -4.06 -10.68
N GLU A 17 -5.21 -5.36 -10.94
CA GLU A 17 -5.89 -6.37 -10.12
C GLU A 17 -5.41 -6.35 -8.65
N ILE A 18 -4.14 -6.01 -8.44
CA ILE A 18 -3.55 -5.90 -7.09
C ILE A 18 -4.02 -4.63 -6.40
N LYS A 19 -4.14 -3.51 -7.13
CA LYS A 19 -4.68 -2.26 -6.60
C LYS A 19 -6.15 -2.43 -6.19
N GLN A 20 -6.95 -3.14 -6.99
CA GLN A 20 -8.34 -3.41 -6.70
C GLN A 20 -8.53 -4.32 -5.47
N ALA A 21 -7.62 -5.28 -5.26
CA ALA A 21 -7.62 -6.15 -4.09
C ALA A 21 -7.11 -5.46 -2.80
N ALA A 22 -6.57 -4.24 -2.89
CA ALA A 22 -6.04 -3.49 -1.76
C ALA A 22 -7.07 -2.48 -1.20
N LYS A 23 -7.00 -2.23 0.10
CA LYS A 23 -7.82 -1.19 0.75
C LYS A 23 -7.25 0.21 0.52
N ARG A 24 -5.95 0.30 0.23
CA ARG A 24 -5.25 1.55 -0.09
C ARG A 24 -4.21 1.30 -1.16
N VAL A 25 -3.93 2.33 -1.96
CA VAL A 25 -2.82 2.38 -2.89
C VAL A 25 -1.88 3.50 -2.43
N THR A 26 -0.59 3.19 -2.30
CA THR A 26 0.45 4.16 -1.94
C THR A 26 1.27 4.59 -3.16
N ALA A 27 2.30 5.40 -2.98
CA ALA A 27 3.25 5.77 -4.02
C ALA A 27 3.98 4.55 -4.62
N THR A 28 4.78 4.76 -5.65
CA THR A 28 5.58 3.67 -6.23
C THR A 28 6.70 3.25 -5.28
N ASN A 29 7.33 2.11 -5.57
CA ASN A 29 8.51 1.67 -4.82
C ASN A 29 9.74 2.59 -5.04
N ASN A 30 9.76 3.38 -6.12
CA ASN A 30 10.81 4.37 -6.39
C ASN A 30 10.59 5.68 -5.63
N GLU A 31 9.44 5.84 -4.98
CA GLU A 31 9.01 7.03 -4.25
C GLU A 31 8.74 6.69 -2.77
N ASP A 32 9.39 5.63 -2.26
CA ASP A 32 9.31 5.19 -0.87
C ASP A 32 7.87 4.97 -0.35
N GLY A 33 6.96 4.50 -1.22
CA GLY A 33 5.53 4.35 -0.86
C GLY A 33 5.25 3.50 0.38
N LEU A 34 6.13 2.56 0.73
CA LEU A 34 6.01 1.80 1.98
C LEU A 34 6.33 2.66 3.21
N ALA A 35 7.39 3.48 3.15
CA ALA A 35 7.78 4.36 4.25
C ALA A 35 6.66 5.36 4.57
N LEU A 36 6.07 5.97 3.53
CA LEU A 36 4.94 6.90 3.68
C LEU A 36 3.77 6.29 4.45
N ILE A 37 3.45 5.02 4.19
CA ILE A 37 2.35 4.30 4.85
C ILE A 37 2.70 3.97 6.29
N LEU A 38 3.95 3.59 6.56
CA LEU A 38 4.40 3.30 7.93
C LEU A 38 4.40 4.57 8.79
N GLU A 39 4.87 5.70 8.26
CA GLU A 39 4.84 6.99 8.94
C GLU A 39 3.40 7.47 9.23
N GLU A 40 2.45 7.23 8.31
CA GLU A 40 1.04 7.57 8.53
C GLU A 40 0.40 6.72 9.65
N ILE A 41 0.72 5.43 9.70
CA ILE A 41 0.07 4.47 10.63
C ILE A 41 0.76 4.46 12.00
N PHE A 42 2.08 4.62 12.03
CA PHE A 42 2.93 4.56 13.22
C PHE A 42 3.75 5.85 13.36
N PRO A 43 3.09 7.00 13.62
CA PRO A 43 3.79 8.23 13.95
C PRO A 43 4.53 8.09 15.29
N GLU A 44 5.64 8.81 15.46
CA GLU A 44 6.40 8.88 16.73
C GLU A 44 5.58 9.41 17.92
#